data_AF-A0A8C4P8S3-F1
#
_entry.id   AF-A0A8C4P8S3-F1
#
_cell.length_a   1.000
_cell.length_b   1.000
_cell.length_c   1.000
_cell.angle_alpha   90.00
_cell.angle_beta   90.00
_cell.angle_gamma   90.00
#
_symmetry.space_group_name_H-M   'P 1'
#
loop_
_entity.id
_entity.type
_entity.pdbx_description
1 polymer ?
#
loop_
_entity_poly.entity_id
_entity_poly.type
_entity_poly.pdbx_seq_one_letter_code
_entity_poly.pdbx_strand_id
1 'polypeptide(L)'
;MVLWLKGVTFNVTTVDTKRPEAVRRLCPGGQLPFLLYGGEVYTDTNKIEEFLEEVLCPPRYPRLAARNPEANTAGLDVFAKFSAYVKNGNPALDAGAAAGAAGAGHLPADAAAPGAG
;
A
#
# COMPACT_ATOMS: atom_id res chain seq x y z
N MET A 1 -6.73 8.36 5.62
CA MET A 1 -7.64 8.96 4.61
C MET A 1 -8.92 8.15 4.44
N VAL A 2 -8.84 6.83 4.26
CA VAL A 2 -9.98 5.91 4.06
C VAL A 2 -11.17 6.17 5.00
N LEU A 3 -10.97 6.20 6.33
CA LEU A 3 -12.04 6.44 7.30
C LEU A 3 -12.81 7.76 7.06
N TRP A 4 -12.12 8.81 6.65
CA TRP A 4 -12.74 10.09 6.31
C TRP A 4 -13.62 9.98 5.07
N LEU A 5 -13.11 9.33 4.02
CA LEU A 5 -13.85 9.12 2.76
C LEU A 5 -15.05 8.19 2.94
N LYS A 6 -14.99 7.27 3.91
CA LYS A 6 -16.14 6.43 4.30
C LYS A 6 -17.24 7.22 5.01
N GLY A 7 -16.94 8.40 5.57
CA GLY A 7 -17.91 9.19 6.32
C GLY A 7 -18.34 8.56 7.65
N VAL A 8 -17.55 7.64 8.19
CA VAL A 8 -17.78 7.05 9.52
C VAL A 8 -17.28 8.00 10.61
N THR A 9 -17.84 7.93 11.82
CA THR A 9 -17.26 8.59 13.00
C THR A 9 -16.08 7.77 13.50
N PHE A 10 -14.92 8.40 13.68
CA PHE A 10 -13.72 7.73 14.18
C PHE A 10 -12.87 8.69 15.01
N ASN A 11 -11.95 8.11 15.80
CA ASN A 11 -10.94 8.84 16.55
C ASN A 11 -9.56 8.57 15.97
N VAL A 12 -8.69 9.59 16.00
CA VAL A 12 -7.27 9.45 15.65
C VAL A 12 -6.46 9.70 16.91
N THR A 13 -5.69 8.70 17.32
CA THR A 13 -4.78 8.82 18.47
C THR A 13 -3.35 8.79 17.97
N THR A 14 -2.62 9.89 18.17
CA THR A 14 -1.19 9.94 17.91
C THR A 14 -0.44 9.17 18.99
N VAL A 15 0.46 8.28 18.59
CA VAL A 15 1.27 7.47 19.50
C VAL A 15 2.72 7.95 19.42
N ASP A 16 3.29 8.35 20.56
CA ASP A 16 4.73 8.58 20.66
C ASP A 16 5.48 7.25 20.44
N THR A 17 6.55 7.28 19.64
CA THR A 17 7.50 6.17 19.45
C THR A 17 8.03 5.55 20.74
N LYS A 18 8.09 6.29 21.86
CA LYS A 18 8.44 5.75 23.19
C LYS A 18 7.39 4.78 23.76
N ARG A 19 6.18 4.80 23.19
CA ARG A 19 5.02 3.92 23.42
C ARG A 19 4.62 3.76 24.89
N PRO A 20 3.53 4.43 25.31
CA PRO A 20 2.92 4.18 26.62
C PRO A 20 2.57 2.69 26.81
N GLU A 21 2.66 2.20 28.04
CA GLU A 21 2.35 0.81 28.40
C GLU A 21 0.98 0.34 27.91
N ALA A 22 -0.04 1.20 27.99
CA ALA A 22 -1.38 0.89 27.48
C ALA A 22 -1.37 0.55 25.98
N VAL A 23 -0.59 1.28 25.17
CA VAL A 23 -0.47 1.03 23.73
C VAL A 23 0.32 -0.25 23.46
N ARG A 24 1.37 -0.52 24.25
CA ARG A 24 2.13 -1.78 24.14
C ARG A 24 1.26 -3.01 24.43
N ARG A 25 0.33 -2.91 25.38
CA ARG A 25 -0.63 -3.99 25.67
C ARG A 25 -1.60 -4.22 24.52
N LEU A 26 -2.06 -3.14 23.88
CA LEU A 26 -2.98 -3.19 22.74
C LEU A 26 -2.30 -3.73 21.47
N CYS A 27 -1.07 -3.30 21.18
CA CYS A 27 -0.31 -3.75 20.01
C CYS A 27 1.12 -4.12 20.43
N PRO A 28 1.35 -5.36 20.91
CA PRO A 28 2.66 -5.79 21.41
C PRO A 28 3.71 -5.86 20.31
N GLY A 29 3.31 -6.20 19.08
CA GLY A 29 4.17 -6.16 17.89
C GLY A 29 4.59 -4.74 17.52
N GLY A 30 3.83 -3.74 17.99
CA GLY A 30 4.25 -2.37 17.89
C GLY A 30 4.29 -1.84 16.46
N GLN A 31 3.52 -2.44 15.56
CA GLN A 31 3.39 -1.93 14.20
C GLN A 31 2.51 -0.68 14.23
N LEU A 32 2.94 0.36 13.53
CA LEU A 32 2.15 1.56 13.28
C LEU A 32 2.04 1.73 11.76
N PRO A 33 0.87 2.11 11.23
CA PRO A 33 -0.40 2.31 11.93
C PRO A 33 -1.08 0.99 12.36
N PHE A 34 -2.00 1.06 13.31
CA PHE A 34 -2.96 -0.01 13.64
C PHE A 34 -4.37 0.58 13.81
N LEU A 35 -5.39 -0.26 13.66
CA LEU A 35 -6.80 0.09 13.85
C LEU A 35 -7.38 -0.72 15.01
N LEU A 36 -8.15 -0.07 15.89
CA LEU A 36 -8.97 -0.74 16.90
C LEU A 36 -10.43 -0.65 16.46
N TYR A 37 -11.07 -1.80 16.20
CA TYR A 37 -12.47 -1.88 15.78
C TYR A 37 -13.18 -2.97 16.57
N GLY A 38 -14.27 -2.63 17.27
CA GLY A 38 -15.04 -3.61 18.05
C GLY A 38 -14.27 -4.30 19.18
N GLY A 39 -13.14 -3.74 19.62
CA GLY A 39 -12.25 -4.36 20.60
C GLY A 39 -11.13 -5.22 20.00
N GLU A 40 -11.14 -5.43 18.68
CA GLU A 40 -10.11 -6.15 17.95
C GLU A 40 -9.07 -5.20 17.33
N VAL A 41 -7.82 -5.65 17.31
CA VAL A 41 -6.68 -4.88 16.81
C VAL A 41 -6.26 -5.41 15.44
N TYR A 42 -6.34 -4.55 14.44
CA TYR A 42 -5.90 -4.80 13.08
C TYR A 42 -4.57 -4.09 12.84
N THR A 43 -3.60 -4.81 12.31
CA THR A 43 -2.27 -4.32 11.91
C THR A 43 -2.09 -4.54 10.42
N ASP A 44 -1.03 -3.98 9.83
CA ASP A 44 -0.78 -3.93 8.38
C ASP A 44 -1.76 -2.98 7.66
N THR A 45 -1.20 -1.93 7.07
CA THR A 45 -1.98 -0.88 6.40
C THR A 45 -2.88 -1.44 5.29
N ASN A 46 -2.40 -2.41 4.51
CA ASN A 46 -3.16 -2.96 3.38
C ASN A 46 -4.34 -3.79 3.89
N LYS A 47 -4.11 -4.63 4.91
CA LYS A 47 -5.17 -5.44 5.52
C LYS A 47 -6.23 -4.59 6.22
N ILE A 48 -5.81 -3.50 6.87
CA ILE A 48 -6.74 -2.52 7.46
C ILE A 48 -7.62 -1.90 6.38
N GLU A 49 -7.04 -1.52 5.23
CA GLU A 49 -7.78 -0.96 4.11
C GLU A 49 -8.81 -1.95 3.54
N GLU A 50 -8.40 -3.20 3.29
CA GLU A 50 -9.29 -4.27 2.83
C GLU A 50 -10.46 -4.51 3.80
N PHE A 51 -10.16 -4.62 5.10
CA PHE A 51 -11.16 -4.78 6.15
C PHE A 51 -12.18 -3.62 6.17
N LEU A 52 -11.69 -2.38 6.11
CA LEU A 52 -12.56 -1.20 6.12
C LEU A 52 -13.44 -1.13 4.87
N GLU A 53 -12.96 -1.58 3.72
CA GLU A 53 -13.74 -1.62 2.49
C GLU A 53 -14.88 -2.64 2.56
N GLU A 54 -14.63 -3.81 3.18
CA GLU A 54 -15.63 -4.86 3.38
C GLU A 54 -16.66 -4.50 4.44
N VAL A 55 -16.22 -4.02 5.61
CA VAL A 55 -17.10 -3.74 6.76
C VAL A 55 -17.90 -2.45 6.58
N LEU A 56 -17.27 -1.40 6.03
CA LEU A 56 -17.94 -0.12 5.79
C LEU A 56 -18.45 -0.07 4.35
N CYS A 57 -19.46 -0.87 4.05
CA CYS A 57 -20.00 -1.05 2.70
C CYS A 57 -21.40 -0.43 2.49
N PRO A 58 -21.88 -0.34 1.23
CA PRO A 58 -23.23 0.13 0.92
C PRO A 58 -24.32 -0.75 1.54
N PRO A 59 -25.53 -0.20 1.83
CA PRO A 59 -26.00 1.14 1.47
C PRO A 59 -25.55 2.25 2.43
N ARG A 60 -24.92 1.90 3.55
CA ARG A 60 -24.62 2.85 4.64
C ARG A 60 -23.36 3.69 4.37
N TYR A 61 -22.37 3.12 3.69
CA TYR A 61 -21.10 3.78 3.41
C TYR A 61 -20.71 3.61 1.93
N PRO A 62 -19.98 4.56 1.32
CA PRO A 62 -19.59 4.47 -0.08
C PRO A 62 -18.53 3.39 -0.31
N ARG A 63 -18.55 2.77 -1.49
CA ARG A 63 -17.46 1.92 -2.01
C ARG A 63 -16.32 2.82 -2.48
N LEU A 64 -15.10 2.57 -2.02
CA LEU A 64 -13.91 3.35 -2.37
C LEU A 64 -12.98 2.62 -3.35
N ALA A 65 -13.13 1.30 -3.50
CA ALA A 65 -12.35 0.52 -4.45
C ALA A 65 -12.43 1.11 -5.87
N ALA A 66 -11.28 1.27 -6.52
CA ALA A 66 -11.20 1.80 -7.87
C ALA A 66 -11.93 0.89 -8.86
N ARG A 67 -12.61 1.52 -9.84
CA ARG A 67 -13.29 0.79 -10.92
C ARG A 67 -12.35 0.38 -12.06
N ASN A 68 -11.30 1.17 -12.30
CA ASN A 68 -10.27 0.86 -13.28
C ASN A 68 -9.08 0.20 -12.56
N PRO A 69 -8.73 -1.06 -12.88
CA PRO A 69 -7.58 -1.74 -12.28
C PRO A 69 -6.24 -0.98 -12.44
N GLU A 70 -6.04 -0.28 -13.56
CA GLU A 70 -4.81 0.50 -13.80
C GLU A 70 -4.64 1.63 -12.79
N ALA A 71 -5.73 2.16 -12.23
CA ALA A 71 -5.67 3.22 -11.23
C ALA A 71 -5.00 2.76 -9.93
N ASN A 72 -5.03 1.45 -9.63
CA ASN A 72 -4.40 0.89 -8.43
C ASN A 72 -2.88 0.74 -8.58
N THR A 73 -2.37 0.67 -9.82
CA THR A 73 -0.94 0.40 -10.09
C THR A 73 -0.20 1.63 -10.60
N ALA A 74 -0.92 2.62 -11.14
CA ALA A 74 -0.35 3.86 -11.60
C ALA A 74 0.44 4.58 -10.49
N GLY A 75 1.75 4.71 -10.68
CA GLY A 75 2.64 5.47 -9.80
C GLY A 75 3.16 4.73 -8.55
N LEU A 76 2.92 3.42 -8.41
CA LEU A 76 3.41 2.63 -7.26
C LEU A 76 4.94 2.65 -7.11
N ASP A 77 5.69 2.81 -8.21
CA ASP A 77 7.15 2.81 -8.23
C ASP A 77 7.77 4.19 -7.94
N VAL A 78 6.98 5.27 -7.97
CA VAL A 78 7.44 6.65 -7.82
C VAL A 78 8.09 6.86 -6.45
N PHE A 79 7.49 6.33 -5.38
CA PHE A 79 8.04 6.48 -4.03
C PHE A 79 9.41 5.78 -3.88
N ALA A 80 9.57 4.61 -4.47
CA ALA A 80 10.84 3.86 -4.44
C ALA A 80 11.93 4.60 -5.21
N LYS A 81 11.63 5.08 -6.42
CA LYS A 81 12.54 5.88 -7.25
C LYS A 81 12.96 7.17 -6.55
N PHE A 82 12.00 7.90 -5.99
CA PHE A 82 12.27 9.12 -5.23
C PHE A 82 13.12 8.85 -3.98
N SER A 83 12.82 7.78 -3.24
CA SER A 83 13.59 7.39 -2.06
C SER A 83 15.04 7.07 -2.39
N ALA A 84 15.29 6.41 -3.52
CA ALA A 84 16.64 6.13 -4.01
C ALA A 84 17.38 7.43 -4.36
N TYR A 85 16.73 8.33 -5.10
CA TYR A 85 17.28 9.63 -5.48
C TYR A 85 17.70 10.48 -4.27
N VAL A 86 16.81 10.67 -3.30
CA VAL A 86 17.09 11.55 -2.14
C VAL A 86 18.17 10.98 -1.22
N LYS A 87 18.30 9.65 -1.16
CA LYS A 87 19.34 8.98 -0.35
C LYS A 87 20.66 8.83 -1.11
N ASN A 88 20.70 9.18 -2.39
CA ASN A 88 21.90 9.03 -3.18
C ASN A 88 22.94 10.08 -2.77
N GLY A 89 24.07 9.62 -2.23
CA GLY A 89 25.21 10.47 -1.89
C GLY A 89 26.10 10.82 -3.09
N ASN A 90 25.84 10.27 -4.28
CA ASN A 90 26.64 10.51 -5.48
C ASN A 90 25.75 10.77 -6.72
N PRO A 91 25.61 12.04 -7.17
CA PRO A 91 24.75 12.44 -8.29
C PRO A 91 25.02 11.71 -9.62
N ALA A 92 26.21 11.11 -9.79
CA ALA A 92 26.54 10.36 -11.00
C ALA A 92 25.75 9.04 -11.17
N LEU A 93 25.12 8.53 -10.12
CA LEU A 93 24.38 7.27 -10.13
C LEU A 93 22.88 7.42 -10.42
N ASP A 94 22.38 8.65 -10.55
CA ASP A 94 20.95 8.92 -10.72
C ASP A 94 20.37 8.37 -12.05
N ALA A 95 21.22 8.11 -13.04
CA ALA A 95 20.83 7.50 -14.30
C ALA A 95 20.47 6.00 -14.20
N GLY A 96 20.95 5.29 -13.16
CA GLY A 96 20.79 3.83 -13.03
C GLY A 96 19.44 3.37 -12.47
N ALA A 97 18.72 4.23 -11.74
CA ALA A 97 17.46 3.86 -11.08
C ALA A 97 16.25 3.77 -12.05
N ALA A 98 16.38 4.29 -13.27
CA ALA A 98 15.31 4.27 -14.28
C ALA A 98 15.15 2.91 -14.96
N ALA A 99 16.18 2.05 -14.96
CA ALA A 99 16.21 0.83 -15.77
C ALA A 99 15.49 -0.38 -15.14
N GLY A 100 15.19 -0.36 -13.83
CA GLY A 100 14.67 -1.53 -13.11
C GLY A 100 13.16 -1.79 -13.21
N ALA A 101 12.38 -0.91 -13.84
CA ALA A 101 10.91 -1.01 -13.87
C ALA A 101 10.32 -1.23 -15.28
N ALA A 102 11.15 -1.28 -16.32
CA ALA A 102 10.71 -1.56 -17.69
C ALA A 102 10.85 -3.07 -17.98
N GLY A 103 10.02 -3.89 -17.34
CA GLY A 103 10.13 -5.35 -17.44
C GLY A 103 8.93 -6.13 -16.97
N ALA A 104 7.71 -5.60 -17.15
CA ALA A 104 6.47 -6.38 -16.95
C ALA A 104 5.43 -5.99 -18.01
N GLY A 105 5.85 -5.97 -19.28
CA GLY A 105 4.98 -5.79 -20.43
C GLY A 105 5.08 -7.02 -21.32
N HIS A 106 4.07 -7.89 -21.22
CA HIS A 106 3.53 -8.75 -22.28
C HIS A 106 4.54 -9.28 -23.33
N LEU A 107 5.04 -10.50 -23.13
CA LEU A 107 5.63 -11.31 -24.20
C LEU A 107 4.52 -11.69 -25.20
N PRO A 108 4.65 -11.38 -26.52
CA PRO A 108 3.72 -11.91 -27.50
C PRO A 108 3.93 -13.43 -27.63
N ALA A 109 2.83 -14.17 -27.50
CA ALA A 109 2.77 -15.59 -27.81
C ALA A 109 2.75 -15.78 -29.33
N ASP A 110 3.91 -15.79 -29.98
CA ASP A 110 4.08 -16.52 -31.24
C ASP A 110 5.56 -16.77 -31.53
N ALA A 111 6.01 -17.99 -31.27
CA ALA A 111 7.23 -18.54 -31.83
C ALA A 111 6.94 -19.99 -32.21
N ALA A 112 6.18 -20.14 -33.30
CA ALA A 112 6.08 -21.38 -34.03
C ALA A 112 7.47 -21.89 -34.44
N ALA A 113 7.71 -23.17 -34.14
CA ALA A 113 8.91 -23.91 -34.53
C ALA A 113 9.03 -24.07 -36.05
N PRO A 114 10.27 -24.25 -36.55
CA PRO A 114 10.55 -25.33 -37.51
C PRO A 114 11.70 -26.19 -36.94
N GLY A 115 11.57 -27.52 -36.88
CA GLY A 115 11.52 -28.38 -38.05
C GLY A 115 12.95 -28.80 -38.42
N ALA A 116 13.55 -29.71 -37.65
CA ALA A 116 14.85 -30.29 -37.94
C ALA A 116 14.69 -31.43 -38.96
N GLY A 117 15.34 -31.28 -40.10
CA GLY A 117 15.70 -32.38 -41.00
C GLY A 117 17.06 -32.96 -40.63
#